data_AF-A0A380EE68-F1
#
_entry.id   AF-A0A380EE68-F1
#
_cell.length_a   1.000
_cell.length_b   1.000
_cell.length_c   1.000
_cell.angle_alpha   90.00
_cell.angle_beta   90.00
_cell.angle_gamma   90.00
#
_symmetry.space_group_name_H-M   'P 1'
#
loop_
_entity.id
_entity.type
_entity.pdbx_description
1 polymer ?
#
loop_
_entity_poly.entity_id
_entity_poly.type
_entity_poly.pdbx_seq_one_letter_code
_entity_poly.pdbx_strand_id
1 'polypeptide(L)' 'MIAAEERYVLLENGKMFSTGNHPVEMLLPLHHLMEAGFDVDVATLSGYPVKLELWAMPTEDEAVISTYNKLKEN' A
#
# COMPACT_ATOMS: atom_id res chain seq x y z
N MET A 1 -10.39 1.81 2.42
CA MET A 1 -9.30 2.60 1.77
C MET A 1 -9.37 2.41 0.27
N ILE A 2 -9.33 3.50 -0.51
CA ILE A 2 -9.14 3.45 -1.96
C ILE A 2 -7.64 3.44 -2.23
N ALA A 3 -7.13 2.42 -2.91
CA ALA A 3 -5.71 2.24 -3.20
C ALA A 3 -5.44 2.15 -4.72
N ALA A 4 -4.20 2.36 -5.13
CA ALA A 4 -3.77 2.31 -6.51
C ALA A 4 -3.60 0.87 -6.99
N GLU A 5 -4.16 0.59 -8.17
CA GLU A 5 -4.02 -0.70 -8.86
C GLU A 5 -3.03 -0.67 -10.04
N GLU A 6 -2.51 0.50 -10.41
CA GLU A 6 -1.50 0.67 -11.46
C GLU A 6 -0.13 1.01 -10.84
N ARG A 7 0.93 0.41 -11.38
CA ARG A 7 2.32 0.57 -10.93
C ARG A 7 3.09 1.53 -11.81
N TYR A 8 2.78 1.61 -13.10
CA TYR A 8 3.61 2.29 -14.08
C TYR A 8 3.00 3.63 -14.47
N VAL A 9 3.71 4.71 -14.12
CA VAL A 9 3.33 6.07 -14.51
C VAL A 9 4.18 6.49 -15.71
N LEU A 10 3.52 6.82 -16.83
CA LEU A 10 4.18 7.36 -18.01
C LEU A 10 4.67 8.79 -17.72
N LEU A 11 5.96 9.02 -17.94
CA LEU A 11 6.58 10.34 -17.81
C LEU A 11 6.63 11.07 -19.16
N GLU A 12 6.82 12.39 -19.13
CA GLU A 12 6.92 13.23 -20.35
C GLU A 12 8.02 12.75 -21.32
N ASN A 13 9.08 12.14 -20.80
CA ASN A 13 10.20 11.61 -21.61
C ASN A 13 9.94 10.22 -22.20
N GLY A 14 8.70 9.70 -22.11
CA GLY A 14 8.29 8.42 -22.66
C GLY A 14 8.73 7.19 -21.85
N LYS A 15 9.46 7.37 -20.73
CA LYS A 15 9.78 6.27 -19.80
C LYS A 15 8.64 6.05 -18.81
N MET A 16 8.59 4.85 -18.25
CA MET A 16 7.65 4.50 -17.18
C MET A 16 8.37 4.52 -15.83
N PHE A 17 7.80 5.19 -14.83
CA PHE A 17 8.24 5.08 -13.44
C PHE A 17 7.52 3.91 -12.75
N SER A 18 8.28 2.98 -12.18
CA SER A 18 7.74 1.83 -11.44
C SER A 18 7.47 2.20 -9.98
N THR A 19 6.24 2.63 -9.71
CA THR A 19 5.74 3.17 -8.44
C THR A 19 4.60 2.31 -7.87
N GLY A 20 3.65 2.91 -7.15
CA GLY A 20 2.55 2.31 -6.42
C GLY A 20 2.15 3.20 -5.24
N ASN A 21 1.31 2.71 -4.33
CA ASN A 21 1.16 3.35 -3.03
C ASN A 21 2.46 3.24 -2.23
N HIS A 22 2.84 4.33 -1.55
CA HIS A 22 3.97 4.35 -0.66
C HIS A 22 3.67 3.51 0.60
N PRO A 23 4.45 2.46 0.91
CA PRO A 23 4.10 1.50 1.96
C PRO A 23 4.02 2.16 3.35
N VAL A 24 4.91 3.10 3.68
CA VAL A 24 4.87 3.79 4.98
C VAL A 24 3.66 4.71 5.12
N GLU A 25 3.32 5.46 4.06
CA GLU A 25 2.17 6.38 4.06
C GLU A 25 0.85 5.61 4.14
N MET A 26 0.81 4.41 3.57
CA MET A 26 -0.35 3.54 3.65
C MET A 26 -0.45 2.85 5.01
N LEU A 27 0.60 2.15 5.43
CA LEU A 27 0.51 1.17 6.50
C LEU A 27 0.62 1.80 7.90
N LEU A 28 1.35 2.89 8.07
CA LEU A 28 1.51 3.50 9.39
C LEU A 28 0.21 4.18 9.89
N PRO A 29 -0.53 4.96 9.06
CA PRO A 29 -1.84 5.45 9.47
C PRO A 29 -2.86 4.33 9.72
N LEU A 30 -2.84 3.29 8.90
CA LEU A 30 -3.73 2.14 9.10
C LEU A 30 -3.40 1.37 10.37
N HIS A 31 -2.13 1.23 10.72
CA HIS A 31 -1.71 0.64 11.99
C HIS A 31 -2.41 1.34 13.17
N HIS A 32 -2.36 2.67 13.22
CA HIS A 32 -3.03 3.43 14.28
C HIS A 32 -4.55 3.23 14.32
N LEU A 33 -5.22 3.17 13.15
CA LEU A 33 -6.66 2.95 13.08
C LEU A 33 -7.05 1.53 13.54
N MET A 34 -6.30 0.52 13.11
CA MET A 34 -6.53 -0.88 13.47
C MET A 34 -6.28 -1.12 14.96
N GLU A 35 -5.23 -0.54 15.55
CA GLU A 35 -4.99 -0.61 17.00
C GLU A 35 -6.06 0.15 17.80
N ALA A 36 -6.68 1.16 17.22
CA ALA A 36 -7.85 1.84 17.80
C ALA A 36 -9.17 1.05 17.65
N GLY A 37 -9.14 -0.12 16.99
CA GLY A 37 -10.30 -1.00 16.84
C GLY A 37 -11.15 -0.75 15.60
N PHE A 38 -10.66 0.03 14.62
CA PHE A 38 -11.34 0.22 13.34
C PHE A 38 -10.81 -0.76 12.29
N ASP A 39 -11.72 -1.55 11.73
CA ASP A 39 -11.38 -2.47 10.64
C ASP A 39 -11.28 -1.72 9.29
N VAL A 40 -10.57 -2.32 8.32
CA VAL A 40 -10.22 -1.65 7.07
C VAL A 40 -10.52 -2.53 5.86
N ASP A 41 -11.57 -2.16 5.12
CA ASP A 41 -11.79 -2.69 3.76
C ASP A 41 -10.88 -2.00 2.75
N VAL A 42 -10.36 -2.73 1.77
CA VAL A 42 -9.53 -2.20 0.68
C VAL A 42 -10.26 -2.30 -0.65
N ALA A 43 -10.26 -1.22 -1.42
CA ALA A 43 -10.85 -1.18 -2.75
C ALA A 43 -9.90 -0.53 -3.76
N THR A 44 -9.96 -1.01 -4.98
CA THR A 44 -9.35 -0.42 -6.18
C THR A 44 -10.44 -0.22 -7.23
N LEU A 45 -10.18 0.56 -8.29
CA LEU A 45 -11.22 0.91 -9.25
C LEU A 45 -11.78 -0.31 -10.00
N SER A 46 -10.93 -1.28 -10.30
CA SER A 46 -11.27 -2.46 -11.09
C SER A 46 -11.22 -3.77 -10.28
N GLY A 47 -10.93 -3.70 -8.98
CA GLY A 47 -10.75 -4.88 -8.13
C GLY A 47 -9.41 -5.60 -8.36
N TYR A 48 -8.47 -4.99 -9.08
CA TYR A 48 -7.14 -5.55 -9.22
C TYR A 48 -6.33 -5.38 -7.93
N PRO A 49 -5.27 -6.20 -7.73
CA PRO A 49 -4.44 -6.09 -6.55
C PRO A 49 -3.82 -4.70 -6.40
N VAL A 50 -3.75 -4.22 -5.16
CA VAL A 50 -3.01 -2.99 -4.83
C VAL A 50 -1.54 -3.13 -5.24
N LYS A 51 -0.97 -2.06 -5.81
CA LYS A 51 0.45 -2.01 -6.17
C LYS A 51 1.18 -1.13 -5.17
N LEU A 52 2.16 -1.70 -4.47
CA LEU A 52 3.03 -0.96 -3.54
C LEU A 52 4.37 -0.60 -4.18
N GLU A 53 4.94 0.51 -3.73
CA GLU A 53 6.35 0.85 -3.89
C GLU A 53 7.21 -0.03 -2.99
N LEU A 54 7.31 -1.32 -3.30
CA LEU A 54 7.99 -2.30 -2.43
C LEU A 54 9.48 -1.99 -2.20
N TRP A 55 10.10 -1.19 -3.06
CA TRP A 55 11.45 -0.67 -2.87
C TRP A 55 11.57 0.32 -1.68
N ALA A 56 10.45 0.82 -1.15
CA ALA A 56 10.37 1.67 0.04
C ALA A 56 9.80 0.95 1.27
N MET A 57 9.62 -0.37 1.22
CA MET A 57 9.09 -1.14 2.37
C MET A 57 10.13 -1.17 3.50
N PRO A 58 9.81 -0.69 4.72
CA PRO A 58 10.73 -0.74 5.85
C PRO A 58 10.75 -2.15 6.47
N THR A 59 11.56 -3.05 5.92
CA THR A 59 11.54 -4.49 6.28
C THR A 59 11.85 -4.80 7.74
N GLU A 60 12.53 -3.90 8.45
CA GLU A 60 12.89 -4.04 9.86
C GLU A 60 11.85 -3.41 10.82
N ASP A 61 10.79 -2.77 10.29
CA ASP A 61 9.75 -2.13 11.10
C ASP A 61 8.59 -3.11 11.37
N GLU A 62 8.54 -3.64 12.59
CA GLU A 62 7.55 -4.64 12.99
C GLU A 62 6.10 -4.12 12.92
N ALA A 63 5.85 -2.84 13.24
CA ALA A 63 4.51 -2.27 13.21
C ALA A 63 3.99 -2.20 11.77
N VAL A 64 4.83 -1.76 10.84
CA VAL A 64 4.49 -1.69 9.41
C VAL A 64 4.31 -3.09 8.82
N ILE A 65 5.24 -4.02 9.07
CA ILE A 65 5.21 -5.37 8.49
C ILE A 65 4.05 -6.20 9.04
N SER A 66 3.76 -6.13 10.33
CA SER A 66 2.60 -6.83 10.91
C SER A 66 1.28 -6.30 10.34
N THR A 67 1.16 -4.98 10.16
CA THR A 67 -0.02 -4.35 9.54
C THR A 67 -0.18 -4.79 8.08
N TYR A 68 0.91 -4.85 7.32
CA TYR A 68 0.91 -5.37 5.95
C TYR A 68 0.41 -6.83 5.88
N ASN A 69 0.92 -7.70 6.76
CA ASN A 69 0.51 -9.11 6.78
C ASN A 69 -0.98 -9.27 7.14
N LYS A 70 -1.48 -8.53 8.14
CA LYS A 70 -2.91 -8.52 8.49
C LYS A 70 -3.80 -8.17 7.30
N LEU A 71 -3.42 -7.16 6.50
CA LEU A 71 -4.19 -6.74 5.32
C LEU A 71 -4.05 -7.67 4.11
N LYS A 72 -2.98 -8.49 4.06
CA LYS A 72 -2.73 -9.43 2.96
C LYS A 72 -3.45 -10.77 3.14
N GLU A 73 -3.73 -11.16 4.38
CA GLU A 73 -4.38 -12.44 4.72
C GLU A 73 -5.91 -12.41 4.58
N ASN A 74 -6.49 -11.22 4.43
CA ASN A 74 -7.92 -11.00 4.12
C ASN A 74 -8.19 -11.09 2.62
#